data_AF-A0A496VKQ9-F1
#
_entry.id   AF-A0A496VKQ9-F1
#
_cell.length_a   1.000
_cell.length_b   1.000
_cell.length_c   1.000
_cell.angle_alpha   90.00
_cell.angle_beta   90.00
_cell.angle_gamma   90.00
#
_symmetry.space_group_name_H-M   'P 1'
#
loop_
_entity.id
_entity.type
_entity.pdbx_description
1 polymer ?
#
loop_
_entity_poly.entity_id
_entity_poly.type
_entity_poly.pdbx_seq_one_letter_code
_entity_poly.pdbx_strand_id
1 'polypeptide(L)'
;MLNDNSGPTLSHVFITGNTASNQAGGMLNRNQAQPIMGQVNFGGNTAKRGGGMLNDLSSGVLSHSIIRDNEAEKGAGIVNLNQSTPLISHVILSGNVATETGGAMLNHSSSPTLSHATISGNMAPKGSGIRNEKGSQSIINNSILWANINNPNAASVPQLEDDSGSATTVNNSIVQSGWTGLGKHNLATDPLFIEPVIDPITTHTTMGDFHLKAGSPAINAGDNKLIPQDLADAECTGEFGDSNTTERVDVDFEGKTRLIGNAVDLGVYEVQTLPDAPIPETLKYTLSVILTGEGQGSVASNKDGISCGNDCSQDYLSGTAINLITNTKPGSIFGGWFGDCSGNEGHFMVEMDAAKRCTAQFDIAPIEEPVVLEPDEFALPTNTVVSSAPVNQCNTSNKLIGVCHAHAGETISYEEIGEEDSLSKGILDHPLTSQGLVSNTTITEKGHLKGGQVSGYTQNEGLIEDVEFVGASITGKNAAGEVVGTLSGEIILASQVDGVIEDIRLAPNTEIVGSGKPKVGSHTNRDRLGGMIIGDIEKPAILKRVHIKTKSVVSNVIITENVTIGEDVTFTNVEFRSKVVRKVTL
;
A
#
# COMPACT_ATOMS: atom_id res chain seq x y z
N MET A 1 -4.08 -14.59 -16.82
CA MET A 1 -3.26 -15.63 -16.14
C MET A 1 -4.11 -16.86 -15.85
N LEU A 2 -3.58 -18.07 -16.02
CA LEU A 2 -4.28 -19.33 -15.70
C LEU A 2 -3.43 -20.14 -14.72
N ASN A 3 -4.03 -20.47 -13.58
CA ASN A 3 -3.47 -21.32 -12.54
C ASN A 3 -4.36 -22.55 -12.40
N ASP A 4 -3.78 -23.73 -12.62
CA ASP A 4 -4.50 -25.00 -12.63
C ASP A 4 -3.75 -25.99 -11.75
N ASN A 5 -4.29 -26.27 -10.57
CA ASN A 5 -3.63 -27.09 -9.55
C ASN A 5 -2.21 -26.57 -9.22
N SER A 6 -2.06 -25.25 -9.19
CA SER A 6 -0.81 -24.53 -8.94
C SER A 6 -1.08 -23.29 -8.08
N GLY A 7 -0.32 -23.11 -7.00
CA GLY A 7 -0.44 -21.98 -6.07
C GLY A 7 0.68 -20.97 -6.23
N PRO A 8 0.57 -20.04 -7.19
CA PRO A 8 1.55 -18.98 -7.32
C PRO A 8 1.41 -17.98 -6.17
N THR A 9 2.55 -17.44 -5.77
CA THR A 9 2.67 -16.28 -4.89
C THR A 9 2.93 -15.05 -5.76
N LEU A 10 2.09 -14.02 -5.64
CA LEU A 10 2.15 -12.81 -6.45
C LEU A 10 2.17 -11.59 -5.56
N SER A 11 3.13 -10.70 -5.78
CA SER A 11 3.11 -9.37 -5.16
C SER A 11 3.50 -8.26 -6.12
N HIS A 12 2.88 -7.09 -5.95
CA HIS A 12 3.16 -5.89 -6.76
C HIS A 12 2.94 -6.10 -8.27
N VAL A 13 1.94 -6.93 -8.64
CA VAL A 13 1.67 -7.29 -10.04
C VAL A 13 0.48 -6.51 -10.59
N PHE A 14 0.56 -6.12 -11.87
CA PHE A 14 -0.55 -5.52 -12.62
C PHE A 14 -1.10 -6.52 -13.62
N ILE A 15 -2.40 -6.83 -13.50
CA ILE A 15 -3.15 -7.67 -14.43
C ILE A 15 -4.27 -6.81 -14.99
N THR A 16 -3.97 -6.11 -16.09
CA THR A 16 -4.86 -5.05 -16.61
C THR A 16 -5.13 -5.16 -18.11
N GLY A 17 -6.28 -4.65 -18.55
CA GLY A 17 -6.63 -4.51 -19.97
C GLY A 17 -6.85 -5.82 -20.73
N ASN A 18 -7.08 -6.92 -20.02
CA ASN A 18 -7.21 -8.24 -20.64
C ASN A 18 -8.65 -8.52 -21.08
N THR A 19 -8.84 -9.33 -22.12
CA THR A 19 -10.17 -9.76 -22.57
C THR A 19 -10.21 -11.26 -22.80
N ALA A 20 -11.17 -11.94 -22.16
CA ALA A 20 -11.45 -13.35 -22.35
C ALA A 20 -12.86 -13.57 -22.90
N SER A 21 -13.04 -14.51 -23.83
CA SER A 21 -14.36 -14.78 -24.43
C SER A 21 -15.32 -15.52 -23.48
N ASN A 22 -14.84 -16.03 -22.35
CA ASN A 22 -15.64 -16.85 -21.44
C ASN A 22 -15.33 -16.56 -19.96
N GLN A 23 -14.18 -16.99 -19.45
CA GLN A 23 -13.86 -16.95 -18.02
C GLN A 23 -12.61 -16.12 -17.77
N ALA A 24 -12.61 -15.37 -16.66
CA ALA A 24 -11.44 -14.70 -16.10
C ALA A 24 -10.71 -13.79 -17.10
N GLY A 25 -11.12 -12.53 -17.15
CA GLY A 25 -10.40 -11.52 -17.95
C GLY A 25 -8.96 -11.39 -17.44
N GLY A 26 -8.79 -11.19 -16.14
CA GLY A 26 -7.48 -11.10 -15.51
C GLY A 26 -6.88 -12.46 -15.12
N MET A 27 -7.47 -13.17 -14.15
CA MET A 27 -6.90 -14.41 -13.60
C MET A 27 -7.92 -15.51 -13.36
N LEU A 28 -7.61 -16.73 -13.84
CA LEU A 28 -8.36 -17.95 -13.59
C LEU A 28 -7.59 -18.86 -12.64
N ASN A 29 -8.16 -19.15 -11.48
CA ASN A 29 -7.64 -20.13 -10.53
C ASN A 29 -8.59 -21.33 -10.48
N ARG A 30 -8.09 -22.53 -10.80
CA ARG A 30 -8.92 -23.74 -10.79
C ARG A 30 -8.22 -24.94 -10.20
N ASN A 31 -9.04 -25.93 -9.81
CA ASN A 31 -8.57 -27.24 -9.35
C ASN A 31 -7.58 -27.14 -8.20
N GLN A 32 -7.97 -26.48 -7.11
CA GLN A 32 -7.16 -26.32 -5.89
C GLN A 32 -5.86 -25.53 -6.12
N ALA A 33 -5.90 -24.51 -6.97
CA ALA A 33 -4.76 -23.63 -7.21
C ALA A 33 -4.24 -22.96 -5.94
N GLN A 34 -5.09 -22.44 -5.04
CA GLN A 34 -4.67 -21.80 -3.77
C GLN A 34 -3.56 -20.72 -3.93
N PRO A 35 -3.73 -19.70 -4.78
CA PRO A 35 -2.75 -18.62 -4.93
C PRO A 35 -2.67 -17.73 -3.68
N ILE A 36 -1.50 -17.13 -3.44
CA ILE A 36 -1.27 -16.08 -2.44
C ILE A 36 -0.99 -14.78 -3.18
N MET A 37 -1.76 -13.73 -2.90
CA MET A 37 -1.70 -12.47 -3.65
C MET A 37 -1.73 -11.29 -2.70
N GLY A 38 -0.68 -10.46 -2.72
CA GLY A 38 -0.63 -9.19 -2.00
C GLY A 38 -0.35 -8.04 -2.95
N GLN A 39 -1.03 -6.90 -2.83
CA GLN A 39 -0.75 -5.73 -3.68
C GLN A 39 -0.82 -6.01 -5.19
N VAL A 40 -1.82 -6.80 -5.59
CA VAL A 40 -2.08 -7.10 -7.00
C VAL A 40 -3.19 -6.19 -7.51
N ASN A 41 -3.03 -5.63 -8.70
CA ASN A 41 -4.01 -4.76 -9.33
C ASN A 41 -4.69 -5.44 -10.52
N PHE A 42 -5.99 -5.70 -10.41
CA PHE A 42 -6.84 -6.20 -11.48
C PHE A 42 -7.68 -5.06 -12.05
N GLY A 43 -7.27 -4.50 -13.19
CA GLY A 43 -7.84 -3.27 -13.74
C GLY A 43 -8.32 -3.38 -15.18
N GLY A 44 -9.54 -2.99 -15.52
CA GLY A 44 -9.92 -2.86 -16.93
C GLY A 44 -10.01 -4.19 -17.69
N ASN A 45 -10.29 -5.30 -17.01
CA ASN A 45 -10.37 -6.62 -17.63
C ASN A 45 -11.82 -6.98 -17.97
N THR A 46 -12.02 -7.69 -19.09
CA THR A 46 -13.35 -8.04 -19.61
C THR A 46 -13.50 -9.55 -19.81
N ALA A 47 -14.60 -10.14 -19.34
CA ALA A 47 -14.95 -11.54 -19.60
C ALA A 47 -16.47 -11.80 -19.54
N LYS A 48 -16.95 -13.02 -19.79
CA LYS A 48 -18.35 -13.36 -19.43
C LYS A 48 -18.50 -13.60 -17.93
N ARG A 49 -17.52 -14.22 -17.30
CA ARG A 49 -17.50 -14.49 -15.85
C ARG A 49 -16.15 -14.12 -15.26
N GLY A 50 -16.13 -13.32 -14.20
CA GLY A 50 -14.90 -12.91 -13.54
C GLY A 50 -14.10 -11.97 -14.43
N GLY A 51 -14.47 -10.68 -14.47
CA GLY A 51 -13.69 -9.70 -15.23
C GLY A 51 -12.26 -9.63 -14.67
N GLY A 52 -12.12 -9.34 -13.38
CA GLY A 52 -10.83 -9.35 -12.67
C GLY A 52 -10.31 -10.75 -12.39
N MET A 53 -11.06 -11.53 -11.59
CA MET A 53 -10.62 -12.85 -11.11
C MET A 53 -11.77 -13.86 -11.07
N LEU A 54 -11.46 -15.12 -11.37
CA LEU A 54 -12.37 -16.26 -11.16
C LEU A 54 -11.64 -17.37 -10.40
N ASN A 55 -12.21 -17.78 -9.27
CA ASN A 55 -11.80 -18.94 -8.49
C ASN A 55 -12.83 -20.06 -8.66
N ASP A 56 -12.38 -21.21 -9.12
CA ASP A 56 -13.21 -22.40 -9.34
C ASP A 56 -12.62 -23.59 -8.59
N LEU A 57 -13.28 -24.04 -7.52
CA LEU A 57 -12.74 -25.05 -6.61
C LEU A 57 -11.32 -24.65 -6.14
N SER A 58 -11.14 -23.39 -5.74
CA SER A 58 -9.84 -22.83 -5.32
C SER A 58 -10.01 -21.74 -4.27
N SER A 59 -9.23 -21.81 -3.19
CA SER A 59 -9.35 -20.92 -2.02
C SER A 59 -8.03 -20.22 -1.74
N GLY A 60 -7.69 -19.20 -2.53
CA GLY A 60 -6.48 -18.40 -2.34
C GLY A 60 -6.64 -17.28 -1.31
N VAL A 61 -5.54 -16.59 -1.04
CA VAL A 61 -5.49 -15.37 -0.21
C VAL A 61 -5.27 -14.16 -1.09
N LEU A 62 -6.03 -13.09 -0.85
CA LEU A 62 -5.91 -11.81 -1.54
C LEU A 62 -5.87 -10.68 -0.51
N SER A 63 -4.73 -10.04 -0.37
CA SER A 63 -4.49 -8.92 0.56
C SER A 63 -4.09 -7.64 -0.18
N HIS A 64 -4.43 -6.47 0.39
CA HIS A 64 -3.93 -5.15 -0.02
C HIS A 64 -3.99 -4.87 -1.52
N SER A 65 -5.02 -5.43 -2.17
CA SER A 65 -5.12 -5.49 -3.63
C SER A 65 -6.25 -4.60 -4.13
N ILE A 66 -6.18 -4.23 -5.40
CA ILE A 66 -7.21 -3.40 -6.05
C ILE A 66 -7.82 -4.21 -7.18
N ILE A 67 -9.14 -4.31 -7.18
CA ILE A 67 -9.90 -4.91 -8.29
C ILE A 67 -10.88 -3.85 -8.78
N ARG A 68 -10.58 -3.27 -9.94
CA ARG A 68 -11.34 -2.14 -10.45
C ARG A 68 -11.60 -2.13 -11.94
N ASP A 69 -12.63 -1.39 -12.32
CA ASP A 69 -12.98 -1.11 -13.73
C ASP A 69 -13.08 -2.38 -14.58
N ASN A 70 -13.39 -3.52 -13.98
CA ASN A 70 -13.55 -4.77 -14.71
C ASN A 70 -14.99 -4.90 -15.18
N GLU A 71 -15.18 -5.53 -16.33
CA GLU A 71 -16.49 -5.73 -16.94
C GLU A 71 -16.79 -7.21 -17.13
N ALA A 72 -17.99 -7.66 -16.74
CA ALA A 72 -18.43 -9.02 -17.06
C ALA A 72 -19.94 -9.17 -17.22
N GLU A 73 -20.41 -10.34 -17.66
CA GLU A 73 -21.82 -10.68 -17.49
C GLU A 73 -22.12 -10.99 -16.00
N LYS A 74 -21.19 -11.70 -15.34
CA LYS A 74 -21.35 -12.17 -13.94
C LYS A 74 -20.07 -12.00 -13.15
N GLY A 75 -20.15 -11.37 -11.98
CA GLY A 75 -19.00 -11.17 -11.08
C GLY A 75 -17.91 -10.38 -11.78
N ALA A 76 -18.09 -9.08 -11.96
CA ALA A 76 -17.14 -8.31 -12.75
C ALA A 76 -15.79 -8.15 -12.05
N GLY A 77 -15.78 -7.92 -10.74
CA GLY A 77 -14.55 -8.01 -9.95
C GLY A 77 -14.09 -9.45 -9.74
N ILE A 78 -14.74 -10.17 -8.82
CA ILE A 78 -14.41 -11.56 -8.45
C ILE A 78 -15.60 -12.50 -8.69
N VAL A 79 -15.33 -13.71 -9.19
CA VAL A 79 -16.26 -14.84 -9.17
C VAL A 79 -15.67 -15.98 -8.35
N ASN A 80 -16.43 -16.53 -7.40
CA ASN A 80 -16.08 -17.75 -6.66
C ASN A 80 -17.10 -18.86 -6.94
N LEU A 81 -16.62 -20.00 -7.42
CA LEU A 81 -17.44 -21.17 -7.81
C LEU A 81 -16.99 -22.42 -7.05
N ASN A 82 -17.92 -23.36 -6.91
CA ASN A 82 -17.64 -24.76 -6.55
C ASN A 82 -16.81 -24.91 -5.27
N GLN A 83 -17.38 -24.45 -4.14
CA GLN A 83 -16.80 -24.58 -2.80
C GLN A 83 -15.50 -23.79 -2.61
N SER A 84 -15.33 -22.69 -3.34
CA SER A 84 -14.21 -21.77 -3.13
C SER A 84 -14.46 -20.94 -1.87
N THR A 85 -13.44 -20.79 -1.03
CA THR A 85 -13.48 -20.08 0.25
C THR A 85 -12.27 -19.16 0.41
N PRO A 86 -12.04 -18.21 -0.52
CA PRO A 86 -10.87 -17.35 -0.43
C PRO A 86 -10.93 -16.44 0.79
N LEU A 87 -9.76 -16.08 1.30
CA LEU A 87 -9.58 -15.06 2.32
C LEU A 87 -9.21 -13.75 1.62
N ILE A 88 -10.00 -12.70 1.88
CA ILE A 88 -9.86 -11.42 1.21
C ILE A 88 -9.74 -10.35 2.29
N SER A 89 -8.59 -9.68 2.37
CA SER A 89 -8.29 -8.68 3.39
C SER A 89 -7.78 -7.38 2.77
N HIS A 90 -8.21 -6.23 3.28
CA HIS A 90 -7.65 -4.94 2.86
C HIS A 90 -7.74 -4.71 1.35
N VAL A 91 -8.84 -5.16 0.73
CA VAL A 91 -9.04 -5.05 -0.72
C VAL A 91 -10.01 -3.93 -1.05
N ILE A 92 -9.69 -3.18 -2.10
CA ILE A 92 -10.60 -2.25 -2.75
C ILE A 92 -11.25 -2.94 -3.95
N LEU A 93 -12.57 -3.08 -3.93
CA LEU A 93 -13.35 -3.48 -5.11
C LEU A 93 -14.21 -2.30 -5.55
N SER A 94 -13.82 -1.65 -6.65
CA SER A 94 -14.50 -0.44 -7.10
C SER A 94 -14.67 -0.33 -8.61
N GLY A 95 -15.71 0.36 -9.07
CA GLY A 95 -15.89 0.61 -10.50
C GLY A 95 -16.20 -0.64 -11.35
N ASN A 96 -16.45 -1.81 -10.75
CA ASN A 96 -16.66 -3.03 -11.52
C ASN A 96 -18.11 -3.12 -12.01
N VAL A 97 -18.30 -3.51 -13.27
CA VAL A 97 -19.58 -3.49 -13.98
C VAL A 97 -19.97 -4.89 -14.45
N ALA A 98 -21.02 -5.45 -13.85
CA ALA A 98 -21.64 -6.69 -14.31
C ALA A 98 -23.00 -6.46 -14.98
N THR A 99 -23.23 -7.04 -16.15
CA THR A 99 -24.53 -6.86 -16.85
C THR A 99 -25.66 -7.72 -16.29
N GLU A 100 -25.37 -8.75 -15.47
CA GLU A 100 -26.39 -9.59 -14.83
C GLU A 100 -26.36 -9.56 -13.30
N THR A 101 -25.21 -9.86 -12.67
CA THR A 101 -25.16 -10.05 -11.21
C THR A 101 -23.74 -9.93 -10.65
N GLY A 102 -23.62 -9.47 -9.40
CA GLY A 102 -22.36 -9.38 -8.67
C GLY A 102 -21.42 -8.38 -9.31
N GLY A 103 -21.63 -7.08 -9.11
CA GLY A 103 -20.76 -6.05 -9.70
C GLY A 103 -19.34 -6.21 -9.17
N ALA A 104 -19.19 -6.16 -7.85
CA ALA A 104 -17.91 -6.42 -7.21
C ALA A 104 -17.62 -7.92 -7.13
N MET A 105 -18.57 -8.72 -6.65
CA MET A 105 -18.35 -10.14 -6.37
C MET A 105 -19.59 -11.01 -6.58
N LEU A 106 -19.41 -12.19 -7.16
CA LEU A 106 -20.39 -13.27 -7.21
C LEU A 106 -19.85 -14.53 -6.54
N ASN A 107 -20.60 -15.06 -5.57
CA ASN A 107 -20.32 -16.35 -4.93
C ASN A 107 -21.40 -17.36 -5.28
N HIS A 108 -20.99 -18.52 -5.78
CA HIS A 108 -21.91 -19.60 -6.17
C HIS A 108 -21.46 -20.91 -5.52
N SER A 109 -22.26 -21.42 -4.59
CA SER A 109 -21.90 -22.53 -3.71
C SER A 109 -20.51 -22.36 -3.09
N SER A 110 -20.20 -21.13 -2.66
CA SER A 110 -18.86 -20.70 -2.23
C SER A 110 -18.98 -19.72 -1.06
N SER A 111 -18.00 -19.69 -0.16
CA SER A 111 -18.11 -18.96 1.12
C SER A 111 -16.83 -18.20 1.42
N PRO A 112 -16.57 -17.05 0.75
CA PRO A 112 -15.42 -16.21 1.04
C PRO A 112 -15.55 -15.51 2.40
N THR A 113 -14.41 -15.16 2.96
CA THR A 113 -14.31 -14.28 4.13
C THR A 113 -13.64 -12.97 3.73
N LEU A 114 -14.32 -11.86 3.96
CA LEU A 114 -13.84 -10.52 3.70
C LEU A 114 -13.57 -9.81 5.03
N SER A 115 -12.44 -9.14 5.13
CA SER A 115 -12.12 -8.27 6.25
C SER A 115 -11.48 -6.97 5.77
N HIS A 116 -11.83 -5.84 6.38
CA HIS A 116 -11.22 -4.55 6.03
C HIS A 116 -11.33 -4.20 4.54
N ALA A 117 -12.41 -4.59 3.88
CA ALA A 117 -12.61 -4.34 2.46
C ALA A 117 -13.41 -3.04 2.24
N THR A 118 -13.15 -2.38 1.12
CA THR A 118 -13.98 -1.26 0.64
C THR A 118 -14.58 -1.67 -0.70
N ILE A 119 -15.90 -1.84 -0.73
CA ILE A 119 -16.67 -2.25 -1.91
C ILE A 119 -17.57 -1.08 -2.30
N SER A 120 -17.14 -0.31 -3.30
CA SER A 120 -17.83 0.93 -3.64
C SER A 120 -17.90 1.23 -5.12
N GLY A 121 -19.02 1.82 -5.56
CA GLY A 121 -19.17 2.25 -6.95
C GLY A 121 -19.18 1.08 -7.94
N ASN A 122 -19.65 -0.11 -7.54
CA ASN A 122 -19.82 -1.24 -8.46
C ASN A 122 -21.25 -1.28 -8.98
N MET A 123 -21.44 -1.80 -10.20
CA MET A 123 -22.74 -1.87 -10.85
C MET A 123 -23.14 -3.28 -11.25
N ALA A 124 -24.34 -3.72 -10.86
CA ALA A 124 -24.99 -4.89 -11.42
C ALA A 124 -26.49 -4.94 -11.13
N PRO A 125 -27.34 -5.46 -12.02
CA PRO A 125 -28.79 -5.55 -11.78
C PRO A 125 -29.20 -6.27 -10.48
N LYS A 126 -28.39 -7.20 -9.98
CA LYS A 126 -28.59 -7.95 -8.73
C LYS A 126 -27.29 -8.04 -7.95
N GLY A 127 -27.37 -7.87 -6.62
CA GLY A 127 -26.20 -7.87 -5.73
C GLY A 127 -25.05 -6.98 -6.25
N SER A 128 -25.28 -5.68 -6.39
CA SER A 128 -24.36 -4.76 -7.08
C SER A 128 -22.97 -4.71 -6.44
N GLY A 129 -22.90 -4.79 -5.10
CA GLY A 129 -21.65 -5.11 -4.42
C GLY A 129 -21.43 -6.62 -4.51
N ILE A 130 -22.10 -7.38 -3.64
CA ILE A 130 -21.93 -8.84 -3.53
C ILE A 130 -23.24 -9.57 -3.82
N ARG A 131 -23.15 -10.65 -4.61
CA ARG A 131 -24.22 -11.63 -4.79
C ARG A 131 -23.80 -12.99 -4.25
N ASN A 132 -24.63 -13.61 -3.41
CA ASN A 132 -24.44 -14.99 -2.95
C ASN A 132 -25.55 -15.93 -3.44
N GLU A 133 -25.16 -17.04 -4.03
CA GLU A 133 -26.07 -18.02 -4.63
C GLU A 133 -25.78 -19.45 -4.19
N LYS A 134 -26.81 -20.30 -4.27
CA LYS A 134 -26.70 -21.76 -4.11
C LYS A 134 -26.04 -22.19 -2.80
N GLY A 135 -26.51 -21.64 -1.69
CA GLY A 135 -26.05 -22.04 -0.36
C GLY A 135 -24.74 -21.39 0.08
N SER A 136 -24.34 -20.29 -0.56
CA SER A 136 -23.12 -19.54 -0.22
C SER A 136 -23.26 -18.87 1.16
N GLN A 137 -22.19 -18.92 1.97
CA GLN A 137 -22.18 -18.43 3.36
C GLN A 137 -21.03 -17.45 3.59
N SER A 138 -21.08 -16.29 2.94
CA SER A 138 -20.02 -15.28 3.03
C SER A 138 -19.93 -14.64 4.42
N ILE A 139 -18.73 -14.28 4.84
CA ILE A 139 -18.48 -13.53 6.08
C ILE A 139 -17.85 -12.20 5.72
N ILE A 140 -18.33 -11.11 6.31
CA ILE A 140 -17.85 -9.75 6.07
C ILE A 140 -17.61 -9.08 7.42
N ASN A 141 -16.37 -8.66 7.67
CA ASN A 141 -15.97 -8.04 8.93
C ASN A 141 -15.26 -6.70 8.68
N ASN A 142 -15.43 -5.71 9.56
CA ASN A 142 -14.69 -4.44 9.53
C ASN A 142 -14.65 -3.75 8.14
N SER A 143 -15.71 -3.90 7.35
CA SER A 143 -15.71 -3.52 5.92
C SER A 143 -16.72 -2.43 5.62
N ILE A 144 -16.58 -1.79 4.45
CA ILE A 144 -17.52 -0.78 3.96
C ILE A 144 -18.09 -1.21 2.61
N LEU A 145 -19.41 -1.30 2.53
CA LEU A 145 -20.17 -1.51 1.31
C LEU A 145 -21.05 -0.29 1.06
N TRP A 146 -20.67 0.53 0.09
CA TRP A 146 -21.30 1.84 -0.14
C TRP A 146 -21.39 2.20 -1.62
N ALA A 147 -22.41 2.96 -2.03
CA ALA A 147 -22.55 3.50 -3.39
C ALA A 147 -22.50 2.45 -4.53
N ASN A 148 -22.87 1.19 -4.25
CA ASN A 148 -23.08 0.20 -5.33
C ASN A 148 -24.49 0.33 -5.91
N ILE A 149 -24.62 0.27 -7.24
CA ILE A 149 -25.84 0.64 -8.00
C ILE A 149 -26.30 -0.47 -8.96
N ASN A 150 -27.60 -0.58 -9.26
CA ASN A 150 -28.07 -1.58 -10.25
C ASN A 150 -27.91 -1.11 -11.70
N ASN A 151 -27.98 0.20 -11.91
CA ASN A 151 -27.85 0.90 -13.18
C ASN A 151 -27.48 2.36 -12.89
N PRO A 152 -27.00 3.13 -13.89
CA PRO A 152 -26.50 4.50 -13.71
C PRO A 152 -27.54 5.50 -13.21
N ASN A 153 -28.83 5.19 -13.37
CA ASN A 153 -29.92 6.11 -13.11
C ASN A 153 -30.72 5.76 -11.85
N ALA A 154 -30.30 4.75 -11.08
CA ALA A 154 -31.03 4.31 -9.92
C ALA A 154 -30.53 4.94 -8.61
N ALA A 155 -31.46 5.21 -7.70
CA ALA A 155 -31.14 5.34 -6.30
C ALA A 155 -30.62 3.97 -5.80
N SER A 156 -29.53 3.99 -5.03
CA SER A 156 -28.76 2.81 -4.58
C SER A 156 -29.60 1.58 -4.22
N VAL A 157 -29.09 0.40 -4.58
CA VAL A 157 -29.76 -0.91 -4.49
C VAL A 157 -29.09 -1.81 -3.44
N PRO A 158 -29.47 -3.11 -3.28
CA PRO A 158 -28.82 -3.97 -2.31
C PRO A 158 -27.31 -4.02 -2.54
N GLN A 159 -26.58 -3.51 -1.56
CA GLN A 159 -25.12 -3.60 -1.51
C GLN A 159 -24.68 -5.08 -1.46
N LEU A 160 -25.56 -5.93 -0.92
CA LEU A 160 -25.41 -7.36 -0.86
C LEU A 160 -26.77 -8.04 -1.06
N GLU A 161 -26.80 -9.15 -1.79
CA GLU A 161 -28.02 -9.93 -2.04
C GLU A 161 -27.79 -11.45 -1.98
N ASP A 162 -28.48 -12.12 -1.06
CA ASP A 162 -28.47 -13.57 -0.89
C ASP A 162 -29.67 -14.23 -1.60
N ASP A 163 -29.45 -15.38 -2.24
CA ASP A 163 -30.53 -16.17 -2.81
C ASP A 163 -31.23 -17.05 -1.76
N SER A 164 -32.30 -17.72 -2.17
CA SER A 164 -32.95 -18.72 -1.32
C SER A 164 -31.97 -19.85 -0.97
N GLY A 165 -31.49 -19.85 0.27
CA GLY A 165 -30.57 -20.84 0.81
C GLY A 165 -29.16 -20.31 1.09
N SER A 166 -28.78 -19.15 0.56
CA SER A 166 -27.55 -18.46 0.94
C SER A 166 -27.78 -17.61 2.19
N ALA A 167 -26.73 -17.35 2.96
CA ALA A 167 -26.80 -16.45 4.11
C ALA A 167 -25.43 -15.81 4.38
N THR A 168 -25.37 -14.49 4.29
CA THR A 168 -24.19 -13.72 4.68
C THR A 168 -24.22 -13.39 6.16
N THR A 169 -23.05 -13.42 6.80
CA THR A 169 -22.84 -12.84 8.13
C THR A 169 -22.01 -11.56 7.98
N VAL A 170 -22.54 -10.43 8.44
CA VAL A 170 -21.85 -9.13 8.41
C VAL A 170 -21.65 -8.65 9.85
N ASN A 171 -20.41 -8.37 10.23
CA ASN A 171 -20.07 -7.85 11.56
C ASN A 171 -19.29 -6.55 11.45
N ASN A 172 -19.55 -5.62 12.38
CA ASN A 172 -18.77 -4.39 12.53
C ASN A 172 -18.46 -3.74 11.18
N SER A 173 -19.47 -3.47 10.38
CA SER A 173 -19.29 -2.98 9.00
C SER A 173 -20.29 -1.89 8.68
N ILE A 174 -20.01 -1.07 7.67
CA ILE A 174 -20.97 -0.13 7.10
C ILE A 174 -21.60 -0.77 5.86
N VAL A 175 -22.92 -0.86 5.84
CA VAL A 175 -23.69 -1.30 4.67
C VAL A 175 -24.72 -0.23 4.34
N GLN A 176 -24.63 0.38 3.15
CA GLN A 176 -25.59 1.38 2.71
C GLN A 176 -27.02 0.83 2.78
N SER A 177 -27.94 1.64 3.32
CA SER A 177 -29.33 1.27 3.60
C SER A 177 -29.52 0.22 4.71
N GLY A 178 -28.44 -0.18 5.38
CA GLY A 178 -28.44 -1.09 6.53
C GLY A 178 -28.36 -2.57 6.16
N TRP A 179 -28.02 -3.39 7.15
CA TRP A 179 -27.97 -4.85 7.05
C TRP A 179 -28.92 -5.49 8.06
N THR A 180 -29.81 -6.35 7.57
CA THR A 180 -30.82 -7.04 8.40
C THR A 180 -30.61 -8.55 8.49
N GLY A 181 -29.55 -9.08 7.87
CA GLY A 181 -29.21 -10.50 7.93
C GLY A 181 -28.43 -10.86 9.19
N LEU A 182 -27.60 -11.91 9.13
CA LEU A 182 -26.82 -12.39 10.26
C LEU A 182 -25.66 -11.45 10.62
N GLY A 183 -25.23 -11.50 11.87
CA GLY A 183 -24.13 -10.70 12.41
C GLY A 183 -24.59 -9.45 13.17
N LYS A 184 -23.63 -8.66 13.68
CA LYS A 184 -23.92 -7.59 14.67
C LYS A 184 -23.04 -6.35 14.48
N HIS A 185 -23.44 -5.26 15.13
CA HIS A 185 -22.66 -4.00 15.19
C HIS A 185 -22.44 -3.32 13.83
N ASN A 186 -23.37 -3.51 12.90
CA ASN A 186 -23.31 -2.85 11.59
C ASN A 186 -23.95 -1.47 11.62
N LEU A 187 -23.38 -0.57 10.84
CA LEU A 187 -23.83 0.79 10.64
C LEU A 187 -24.45 0.94 9.24
N ALA A 188 -25.33 1.94 9.09
CA ALA A 188 -25.96 2.31 7.83
C ALA A 188 -25.66 3.75 7.40
N THR A 189 -24.81 4.43 8.18
CA THR A 189 -24.47 5.85 8.02
C THR A 189 -23.38 6.02 6.97
N ASP A 190 -23.42 7.13 6.25
CA ASP A 190 -22.43 7.48 5.23
C ASP A 190 -21.00 7.45 5.81
N PRO A 191 -20.07 6.67 5.21
CA PRO A 191 -18.68 6.58 5.65
C PRO A 191 -17.89 7.89 5.43
N LEU A 192 -18.46 8.89 4.76
CA LEU A 192 -17.82 10.18 4.52
C LEU A 192 -16.46 10.06 3.83
N PHE A 193 -16.41 9.30 2.73
CA PHE A 193 -15.21 9.22 1.89
C PHE A 193 -14.81 10.59 1.30
N ILE A 194 -13.50 10.80 1.07
CA ILE A 194 -12.96 12.02 0.43
C ILE A 194 -13.58 12.23 -0.95
N GLU A 195 -13.36 11.29 -1.87
CA GLU A 195 -13.82 11.37 -3.27
C GLU A 195 -14.09 9.95 -3.83
N PRO A 196 -15.15 9.25 -3.36
CA PRO A 196 -15.39 7.88 -3.76
C PRO A 196 -15.85 7.77 -5.22
N VAL A 197 -15.67 6.60 -5.82
CA VAL A 197 -16.32 6.23 -7.08
C VAL A 197 -17.84 6.12 -6.85
N ILE A 198 -18.62 6.98 -7.52
CA ILE A 198 -20.09 7.04 -7.39
C ILE A 198 -20.84 6.64 -8.67
N ASP A 199 -20.20 6.71 -9.84
CA ASP A 199 -20.78 6.26 -11.11
C ASP A 199 -19.75 5.45 -11.91
N PRO A 200 -19.78 4.11 -11.82
CA PRO A 200 -18.84 3.26 -12.53
C PRO A 200 -18.83 3.50 -14.04
N ILE A 201 -19.91 4.00 -14.66
CA ILE A 201 -19.95 4.17 -16.12
C ILE A 201 -19.18 5.40 -16.60
N THR A 202 -19.27 6.51 -15.88
CA THR A 202 -18.62 7.76 -16.31
C THR A 202 -17.25 7.96 -15.68
N THR A 203 -16.92 7.21 -14.62
CA THR A 203 -15.67 7.35 -13.87
C THR A 203 -14.73 6.14 -13.99
N HIS A 204 -14.87 5.33 -15.04
CA HIS A 204 -14.05 4.11 -15.35
C HIS A 204 -12.52 4.29 -15.32
N THR A 205 -11.99 5.48 -15.01
CA THR A 205 -10.56 5.79 -15.00
C THR A 205 -10.07 6.44 -13.71
N THR A 206 -10.93 6.70 -12.73
CA THR A 206 -10.52 7.29 -11.44
C THR A 206 -10.53 6.22 -10.36
N MET A 207 -9.43 6.10 -9.60
CA MET A 207 -9.34 5.14 -8.49
C MET A 207 -10.36 5.41 -7.38
N GLY A 208 -10.86 6.64 -7.31
CA GLY A 208 -11.56 7.15 -6.12
C GLY A 208 -10.57 7.35 -4.96
N ASP A 209 -10.94 8.23 -4.05
CA ASP A 209 -10.29 8.40 -2.77
C ASP A 209 -11.24 7.93 -1.66
N PHE A 210 -10.93 6.75 -1.12
CA PHE A 210 -11.70 6.11 -0.05
C PHE A 210 -11.14 6.39 1.35
N HIS A 211 -10.22 7.36 1.50
CA HIS A 211 -9.89 7.87 2.82
C HIS A 211 -11.13 8.48 3.50
N LEU A 212 -11.15 8.44 4.83
CA LEU A 212 -12.25 8.90 5.65
C LEU A 212 -12.08 10.39 6.00
N LYS A 213 -13.12 11.19 5.81
CA LYS A 213 -13.16 12.58 6.31
C LYS A 213 -13.27 12.61 7.83
N ALA A 214 -12.83 13.71 8.42
CA ALA A 214 -13.06 14.02 9.82
C ALA A 214 -14.55 13.89 10.19
N GLY A 215 -14.85 13.21 11.30
CA GLY A 215 -16.21 12.95 11.75
C GLY A 215 -16.89 11.77 11.07
N SER A 216 -16.17 11.00 10.25
CA SER A 216 -16.69 9.75 9.68
C SER A 216 -17.14 8.77 10.77
N PRO A 217 -18.31 8.12 10.60
CA PRO A 217 -18.77 7.05 11.49
C PRO A 217 -17.96 5.74 11.33
N ALA A 218 -17.07 5.67 10.35
CA ALA A 218 -16.16 4.55 10.14
C ALA A 218 -14.91 4.64 11.05
N ILE A 219 -14.58 5.83 11.55
CA ILE A 219 -13.41 6.05 12.41
C ILE A 219 -13.65 5.40 13.78
N ASN A 220 -12.71 4.58 14.24
CA ASN A 220 -12.71 3.84 15.50
C ASN A 220 -13.95 2.95 15.71
N ALA A 221 -14.56 2.46 14.62
CA ALA A 221 -15.82 1.72 14.67
C ALA A 221 -15.68 0.21 14.41
N GLY A 222 -14.48 -0.26 14.04
CA GLY A 222 -14.20 -1.67 13.82
C GLY A 222 -13.99 -2.47 15.12
N ASP A 223 -13.98 -3.79 14.99
CA ASP A 223 -13.63 -4.70 16.09
C ASP A 223 -12.21 -5.23 15.90
N ASN A 224 -11.31 -4.89 16.82
CA ASN A 224 -9.91 -5.35 16.82
C ASN A 224 -9.81 -6.88 16.83
N LYS A 225 -10.81 -7.61 17.34
CA LYS A 225 -10.83 -9.09 17.34
C LYS A 225 -11.08 -9.68 15.95
N LEU A 226 -11.61 -8.87 15.03
CA LEU A 226 -11.90 -9.26 13.65
C LEU A 226 -10.80 -8.81 12.67
N ILE A 227 -9.68 -8.27 13.19
CA ILE A 227 -8.43 -8.14 12.44
C ILE A 227 -7.95 -9.55 12.08
N PRO A 228 -7.82 -9.88 10.78
CA PRO A 228 -7.36 -11.20 10.38
C PRO A 228 -5.95 -11.46 10.91
N GLN A 229 -5.70 -12.71 11.30
CA GLN A 229 -4.34 -13.20 11.42
C GLN A 229 -3.70 -13.16 10.03
N ASP A 230 -2.39 -12.99 9.97
CA ASP A 230 -1.62 -13.10 8.73
C ASP A 230 -1.55 -14.57 8.27
N LEU A 231 -2.70 -15.08 7.86
CA LEU A 231 -2.81 -16.42 7.34
C LEU A 231 -2.45 -16.36 5.87
N ALA A 232 -1.23 -16.82 5.59
CA ALA A 232 -0.59 -16.94 4.28
C ALA A 232 0.34 -15.80 3.87
N ASP A 233 0.97 -15.11 4.85
CA ASP A 233 2.24 -14.42 4.58
C ASP A 233 2.08 -13.35 3.50
N ALA A 234 0.96 -12.63 3.63
CA ALA A 234 0.44 -11.73 2.61
C ALA A 234 0.61 -10.26 3.02
N GLU A 235 1.54 -10.01 3.96
CA GLU A 235 1.74 -8.74 4.65
C GLU A 235 2.23 -7.60 3.76
N CYS A 236 1.99 -6.37 4.25
CA CYS A 236 2.54 -5.13 3.72
C CYS A 236 3.70 -4.56 4.55
N THR A 237 3.99 -5.11 5.73
CA THR A 237 5.09 -4.72 6.60
C THR A 237 6.29 -5.62 6.37
N GLY A 238 7.13 -5.23 5.42
CA GLY A 238 8.53 -5.68 5.37
C GLY A 238 8.80 -7.11 4.90
N GLU A 239 7.84 -8.03 4.94
CA GLU A 239 8.17 -9.46 4.89
C GLU A 239 7.15 -10.34 4.15
N PHE A 240 6.65 -9.92 2.97
CA PHE A 240 5.84 -10.81 2.10
C PHE A 240 6.65 -12.05 1.68
N GLY A 241 6.34 -13.22 2.22
CA GLY A 241 7.07 -14.47 2.02
C GLY A 241 7.93 -14.96 3.20
N ASP A 242 7.83 -14.38 4.40
CA ASP A 242 8.65 -14.72 5.57
C ASP A 242 8.25 -15.99 6.34
N SER A 243 7.13 -16.62 5.97
CA SER A 243 6.54 -17.77 6.64
C SER A 243 6.03 -17.51 8.07
N ASN A 244 5.88 -16.26 8.51
CA ASN A 244 5.41 -15.85 9.83
C ASN A 244 3.87 -15.72 9.90
N THR A 245 3.19 -16.86 9.87
CA THR A 245 1.70 -16.87 9.93
C THR A 245 1.08 -16.57 11.31
N THR A 246 1.88 -16.10 12.28
CA THR A 246 1.43 -15.94 13.68
C THR A 246 1.05 -14.52 14.06
N GLU A 247 1.43 -13.53 13.26
CA GLU A 247 1.13 -12.13 13.54
C GLU A 247 -0.25 -11.71 13.01
N ARG A 248 -0.68 -10.51 13.42
CA ARG A 248 -1.93 -9.93 12.91
C ARG A 248 -1.54 -9.05 11.74
N VAL A 249 -2.40 -8.97 10.72
CA VAL A 249 -2.25 -7.96 9.67
C VAL A 249 -2.38 -6.58 10.33
N ASP A 250 -1.25 -5.96 10.62
CA ASP A 250 -1.12 -4.82 11.52
C ASP A 250 -1.14 -3.48 10.78
N VAL A 251 -1.16 -3.51 9.44
CA VAL A 251 -1.16 -2.32 8.60
C VAL A 251 -2.35 -2.20 7.64
N ASP A 252 -2.69 -0.95 7.35
CA ASP A 252 -3.72 -0.53 6.41
C ASP A 252 -3.24 -0.59 4.96
N PHE A 253 -4.08 -0.12 4.05
CA PHE A 253 -3.79 -0.13 2.61
C PHE A 253 -2.51 0.64 2.23
N GLU A 254 -2.09 1.61 3.05
CA GLU A 254 -0.89 2.43 2.81
C GLU A 254 0.32 1.96 3.65
N GLY A 255 0.22 0.80 4.30
CA GLY A 255 1.28 0.27 5.15
C GLY A 255 1.38 0.98 6.50
N LYS A 256 0.32 1.65 6.96
CA LYS A 256 0.29 2.34 8.25
C LYS A 256 -0.44 1.51 9.30
N THR A 257 -0.03 1.60 10.56
CA THR A 257 -0.59 0.75 11.63
C THR A 257 -2.12 0.90 11.74
N ARG A 258 -2.82 -0.23 11.85
CA ARG A 258 -4.30 -0.34 11.95
C ARG A 258 -4.87 -0.04 13.32
N LEU A 259 -4.04 0.00 14.35
CA LEU A 259 -4.48 0.25 15.70
C LEU A 259 -3.92 1.59 16.15
N ILE A 260 -4.75 2.62 16.07
CA ILE A 260 -4.44 3.94 16.61
C ILE A 260 -5.31 4.17 17.86
N GLY A 261 -4.66 4.36 19.01
CA GLY A 261 -5.38 4.52 20.29
C GLY A 261 -6.28 3.34 20.64
N ASN A 262 -5.87 2.11 20.29
CA ASN A 262 -6.59 0.85 20.52
C ASN A 262 -7.93 0.68 19.79
N ALA A 263 -8.20 1.44 18.73
CA ALA A 263 -9.33 1.18 17.86
C ALA A 263 -8.85 1.02 16.41
N VAL A 264 -9.65 0.29 15.63
CA VAL A 264 -9.46 0.10 14.19
C VAL A 264 -10.60 0.77 13.44
N ASP A 265 -10.28 1.40 12.34
CA ASP A 265 -11.26 1.98 11.42
C ASP A 265 -11.90 0.91 10.53
N LEU A 266 -13.13 1.18 10.09
CA LEU A 266 -13.79 0.37 9.08
C LEU A 266 -13.22 0.63 7.69
N GLY A 267 -13.18 -0.40 6.84
CA GLY A 267 -12.71 -0.28 5.46
C GLY A 267 -11.21 -0.53 5.34
N VAL A 268 -10.57 0.02 4.31
CA VAL A 268 -9.18 -0.32 3.93
C VAL A 268 -8.11 0.60 4.54
N TYR A 269 -8.48 1.80 4.96
CA TYR A 269 -7.56 2.82 5.49
C TYR A 269 -7.73 3.01 6.99
N GLU A 270 -6.66 3.44 7.66
CA GLU A 270 -6.66 3.85 9.06
C GLU A 270 -6.29 5.34 9.18
N VAL A 271 -7.10 6.11 9.89
CA VAL A 271 -6.85 7.53 10.14
C VAL A 271 -5.75 7.69 11.19
N GLN A 272 -4.54 7.95 10.72
CA GLN A 272 -3.33 8.05 11.54
C GLN A 272 -3.27 9.25 12.48
N THR A 273 -4.04 10.29 12.19
CA THR A 273 -4.12 11.49 13.01
C THR A 273 -5.56 11.64 13.44
N LEU A 274 -5.84 11.50 14.75
CA LEU A 274 -7.13 11.87 15.31
C LEU A 274 -7.50 13.25 14.74
N PRO A 275 -8.59 13.39 13.98
CA PRO A 275 -8.95 14.69 13.44
C PRO A 275 -9.06 15.66 14.60
N ASP A 276 -8.46 16.84 14.46
CA ASP A 276 -8.70 17.99 15.34
C ASP A 276 -10.18 18.41 15.22
N ALA A 277 -11.06 17.63 15.82
CA ALA A 277 -12.42 17.97 16.20
C ALA A 277 -12.43 17.98 17.73
N PRO A 278 -13.00 19.00 18.38
CA PRO A 278 -12.85 19.20 19.82
C PRO A 278 -13.46 18.04 20.59
N ILE A 279 -12.62 17.17 21.17
CA ILE A 279 -13.03 16.05 22.01
C ILE A 279 -13.27 16.58 23.44
N PRO A 280 -14.30 16.15 24.17
CA PRO A 280 -14.55 16.60 25.55
C PRO A 280 -13.42 16.15 26.50
N GLU A 281 -12.63 17.10 27.00
CA GLU A 281 -11.50 16.92 27.94
C GLU A 281 -11.94 16.53 29.37
N THR A 282 -12.44 15.33 29.66
CA THR A 282 -12.79 15.04 31.07
C THR A 282 -12.40 13.70 31.69
N LEU A 283 -11.86 12.72 30.96
CA LEU A 283 -11.43 11.46 31.60
C LEU A 283 -9.91 11.36 31.68
N LYS A 284 -9.38 11.47 32.91
CA LYS A 284 -7.95 11.30 33.24
C LYS A 284 -7.77 10.13 34.19
N TYR A 285 -6.63 9.44 34.04
CA TYR A 285 -6.14 8.43 34.95
C TYR A 285 -4.77 8.83 35.50
N THR A 286 -4.56 8.56 36.78
CA THR A 286 -3.29 8.83 37.45
C THR A 286 -2.29 7.72 37.13
N LEU A 287 -1.11 8.10 36.65
CA LEU A 287 0.07 7.24 36.59
C LEU A 287 0.97 7.58 37.77
N SER A 288 1.26 6.60 38.62
CA SER A 288 2.27 6.71 39.67
C SER A 288 3.47 5.83 39.38
N VAL A 289 4.67 6.38 39.54
CA VAL A 289 5.92 5.65 39.43
C VAL A 289 6.58 5.57 40.81
N ILE A 290 7.11 4.40 41.15
CA ILE A 290 7.79 4.12 42.42
C ILE A 290 9.22 3.69 42.11
N LEU A 291 10.20 4.30 42.78
CA LEU A 291 11.60 3.87 42.68
C LEU A 291 11.93 2.95 43.87
N THR A 292 12.56 1.81 43.62
CA THR A 292 12.95 0.82 44.65
C THR A 292 14.38 0.31 44.45
N GLY A 293 14.92 -0.39 45.44
CA GLY A 293 16.28 -0.96 45.42
C GLY A 293 17.33 -0.05 46.08
N GLU A 294 18.55 -0.57 46.25
CA GLU A 294 19.66 0.11 46.95
C GLU A 294 20.57 0.92 46.01
N GLY A 295 20.36 0.82 44.70
CA GLY A 295 21.03 1.61 43.67
C GLY A 295 20.40 2.99 43.48
N GLN A 296 21.07 3.85 42.72
CA GLN A 296 20.60 5.19 42.38
C GLN A 296 20.19 5.31 40.92
N GLY A 297 19.02 5.90 40.68
CA GLY A 297 18.51 6.20 39.36
C GLY A 297 17.36 7.21 39.39
N SER A 298 16.84 7.53 38.21
CA SER A 298 15.65 8.37 38.02
C SER A 298 14.82 7.85 36.85
N VAL A 299 13.55 8.26 36.77
CA VAL A 299 12.65 7.95 35.65
C VAL A 299 12.11 9.25 35.09
N ALA A 300 12.11 9.42 33.78
CA ALA A 300 11.46 10.55 33.12
C ALA A 300 10.47 10.04 32.06
N SER A 301 9.36 10.76 31.85
CA SER A 301 8.47 10.50 30.73
C SER A 301 8.84 11.31 29.48
N ASN A 302 8.48 10.81 28.30
CA ASN A 302 8.49 11.58 27.04
C ASN A 302 7.38 12.66 26.95
N LYS A 303 6.47 12.68 27.93
CA LYS A 303 5.42 13.69 28.12
C LYS A 303 5.69 14.48 29.40
N ASP A 304 5.14 15.67 29.53
CA ASP A 304 5.30 16.45 30.76
C ASP A 304 4.66 15.74 31.96
N GLY A 305 5.27 15.88 33.15
CA GLY A 305 4.68 15.52 34.44
C GLY A 305 5.36 14.41 35.24
N ILE A 306 6.01 13.41 34.62
CA ILE A 306 6.78 12.40 35.37
C ILE A 306 8.28 12.66 35.27
N SER A 307 8.89 12.99 36.41
CA SER A 307 10.34 13.13 36.60
C SER A 307 10.72 12.61 37.99
N CYS A 308 10.74 11.29 38.09
CA CYS A 308 10.92 10.56 39.34
C CYS A 308 12.33 10.77 39.87
N GLY A 309 12.37 11.37 41.05
CA GLY A 309 13.49 12.10 41.60
C GLY A 309 12.95 13.34 42.33
N ASN A 310 11.94 13.99 41.73
CA ASN A 310 11.17 15.09 42.33
C ASN A 310 9.64 14.89 42.22
N ASP A 311 9.12 14.47 41.05
CA ASP A 311 7.68 14.25 40.82
C ASP A 311 7.44 12.89 40.16
N CYS A 312 6.69 12.04 40.85
CA CYS A 312 6.46 10.65 40.46
C CYS A 312 4.98 10.33 40.21
N SER A 313 4.09 11.32 40.12
CA SER A 313 2.67 11.07 39.95
C SER A 313 2.00 12.14 39.09
N GLN A 314 1.38 11.72 37.98
CA GLN A 314 0.75 12.63 37.03
C GLN A 314 -0.56 12.06 36.49
N ASP A 315 -1.55 12.95 36.32
CA ASP A 315 -2.81 12.63 35.63
C ASP A 315 -2.65 12.81 34.13
N TYR A 316 -2.93 11.75 33.38
CA TYR A 316 -2.93 11.72 31.93
C TYR A 316 -4.33 11.41 31.41
N LEU A 317 -4.65 11.89 30.21
CA LEU A 317 -5.93 11.57 29.57
C LEU A 317 -6.01 10.06 29.27
N SER A 318 -7.22 9.50 29.32
CA SER A 318 -7.46 8.12 28.89
C SER A 318 -6.95 7.90 27.46
N GLY A 319 -6.28 6.78 27.21
CA GLY A 319 -5.63 6.44 25.93
C GLY A 319 -4.27 7.10 25.69
N THR A 320 -3.75 7.92 26.63
CA THR A 320 -2.41 8.51 26.46
C THR A 320 -1.35 7.43 26.59
N ALA A 321 -0.51 7.25 25.57
CA ALA A 321 0.71 6.45 25.63
C ALA A 321 1.89 7.28 26.16
N ILE A 322 2.53 6.82 27.23
CA ILE A 322 3.65 7.45 27.93
C ILE A 322 4.84 6.51 27.88
N ASN A 323 5.96 6.98 27.35
CA ASN A 323 7.23 6.26 27.42
C ASN A 323 7.97 6.68 28.69
N LEU A 324 8.16 5.76 29.64
CA LEU A 324 8.97 5.97 30.83
C LEU A 324 10.41 5.52 30.54
N ILE A 325 11.37 6.41 30.73
CA ILE A 325 12.79 6.18 30.43
C ILE A 325 13.58 6.25 31.73
N THR A 326 14.39 5.24 32.00
CA THR A 326 15.24 5.21 33.19
C THR A 326 16.59 5.89 32.92
N ASN A 327 17.15 6.50 33.95
CA ASN A 327 18.51 7.04 33.92
C ASN A 327 19.26 6.57 35.16
N THR A 328 20.09 5.54 34.96
CA THR A 328 20.90 4.89 36.01
C THR A 328 22.15 5.71 36.30
N LYS A 329 22.48 5.92 37.58
CA LYS A 329 23.70 6.65 37.97
C LYS A 329 24.91 5.72 38.05
N PRO A 330 26.15 6.25 37.94
CA PRO A 330 27.36 5.46 38.13
C PRO A 330 27.37 4.70 39.46
N GLY A 331 27.75 3.43 39.43
CA GLY A 331 27.73 2.54 40.60
C GLY A 331 26.39 1.83 40.84
N SER A 332 25.44 1.90 39.90
CA SER A 332 24.14 1.22 39.98
C SER A 332 23.79 0.51 38.68
N ILE A 333 22.89 -0.48 38.77
CA ILE A 333 22.29 -1.21 37.65
C ILE A 333 20.78 -1.07 37.70
N PHE A 334 20.11 -1.14 36.55
CA PHE A 334 18.66 -1.19 36.49
C PHE A 334 18.19 -2.63 36.65
N GLY A 335 17.39 -2.90 37.69
CA GLY A 335 16.89 -4.22 38.07
C GLY A 335 15.58 -4.63 37.39
N GLY A 336 14.92 -3.70 36.69
CA GLY A 336 13.69 -3.96 35.92
C GLY A 336 12.47 -3.15 36.38
N TRP A 337 11.39 -3.29 35.63
CA TRP A 337 10.07 -2.75 35.88
C TRP A 337 9.15 -3.80 36.51
N PHE A 338 8.36 -3.39 37.51
CA PHE A 338 7.35 -4.21 38.18
C PHE A 338 6.01 -3.47 38.37
N GLY A 339 4.96 -4.23 38.70
CA GLY A 339 3.59 -3.70 38.86
C GLY A 339 2.86 -3.67 37.53
N ASP A 340 2.19 -2.55 37.23
CA ASP A 340 1.48 -2.35 35.94
C ASP A 340 2.45 -2.12 34.77
N CYS A 341 3.74 -1.94 35.06
CA CYS A 341 4.83 -1.97 34.11
C CYS A 341 5.71 -3.18 34.41
N SER A 342 5.77 -4.21 33.56
CA SER A 342 6.60 -5.39 33.78
C SER A 342 7.54 -5.62 32.60
N GLY A 343 8.85 -5.54 32.82
CA GLY A 343 9.85 -5.71 31.77
C GLY A 343 11.26 -5.39 32.25
N ASN A 344 12.27 -5.80 31.49
CA ASN A 344 13.68 -5.66 31.89
C ASN A 344 14.42 -4.55 31.12
N GLU A 345 13.72 -3.86 30.22
CA GLU A 345 14.31 -2.83 29.37
C GLU A 345 14.40 -1.48 30.10
N GLY A 346 15.40 -0.68 29.77
CA GLY A 346 15.60 0.66 30.35
C GLY A 346 14.51 1.69 29.99
N HIS A 347 13.49 1.28 29.23
CA HIS A 347 12.32 2.08 28.92
C HIS A 347 11.06 1.21 28.97
N PHE A 348 9.88 1.83 29.13
CA PHE A 348 8.61 1.12 29.17
C PHE A 348 7.46 1.99 28.64
N MET A 349 6.68 1.46 27.71
CA MET A 349 5.49 2.11 27.15
C MET A 349 4.24 1.80 27.99
N VAL A 350 3.65 2.83 28.57
CA VAL A 350 2.43 2.75 29.39
C VAL A 350 1.27 3.41 28.65
N GLU A 351 0.20 2.68 28.42
CA GLU A 351 -1.04 3.26 27.89
C GLU A 351 -2.07 3.48 29.01
N MET A 352 -2.63 4.68 29.12
CA MET A 352 -3.52 5.02 30.23
C MET A 352 -4.98 4.62 29.96
N ASP A 353 -5.36 3.39 30.26
CA ASP A 353 -6.74 2.89 30.19
C ASP A 353 -7.44 2.82 31.57
N ALA A 354 -6.65 2.94 32.64
CA ALA A 354 -7.03 3.00 34.05
C ALA A 354 -5.91 3.70 34.84
N ALA A 355 -6.11 3.92 36.14
CA ALA A 355 -5.01 4.35 37.01
C ALA A 355 -3.96 3.23 37.10
N LYS A 356 -2.69 3.57 36.90
CA LYS A 356 -1.58 2.60 36.83
C LYS A 356 -0.45 2.94 37.80
N ARG A 357 0.22 1.91 38.30
CA ARG A 357 1.34 1.98 39.24
C ARG A 357 2.52 1.16 38.73
N CYS A 358 3.57 1.86 38.35
CA CYS A 358 4.79 1.28 37.82
C CYS A 358 5.94 1.39 38.82
N THR A 359 6.73 0.35 38.97
CA THR A 359 7.86 0.32 39.91
C THR A 359 9.15 0.10 39.14
N ALA A 360 10.12 1.01 39.25
CA ALA A 360 11.46 0.89 38.69
C ALA A 360 12.45 0.51 39.79
N GLN A 361 13.14 -0.62 39.63
CA GLN A 361 14.16 -1.05 40.58
C GLN A 361 15.56 -0.64 40.10
N PHE A 362 16.36 -0.06 40.99
CA PHE A 362 17.79 0.17 40.80
C PHE A 362 18.58 -0.51 41.92
N ASP A 363 19.56 -1.34 41.56
CA ASP A 363 20.41 -2.04 42.53
C ASP A 363 21.86 -1.54 42.43
N ILE A 364 22.68 -1.83 43.44
CA ILE A 364 24.10 -1.45 43.43
C ILE A 364 24.83 -2.31 42.39
N ALA A 365 25.62 -1.66 41.52
CA ALA A 365 26.43 -2.38 40.54
C ALA A 365 27.50 -3.20 41.27
N PRO A 366 27.69 -4.50 40.94
CA PRO A 366 28.75 -5.29 41.53
C PRO A 366 30.11 -4.66 41.19
N ILE A 367 31.00 -4.61 42.18
CA ILE A 367 32.35 -4.05 42.03
C ILE A 367 33.17 -5.07 41.24
N GLU A 368 33.46 -4.81 39.96
CA GLU A 368 34.36 -5.67 39.19
C GLU A 368 35.81 -5.47 39.65
N GLU A 369 36.44 -6.54 40.16
CA GLU A 369 37.90 -6.60 40.32
C GLU A 369 38.58 -6.68 38.94
N PRO A 370 39.72 -6.01 38.71
CA PRO A 370 40.36 -5.99 37.40
C PRO A 370 40.90 -7.38 37.02
N VAL A 371 40.40 -7.92 35.91
CA VAL A 371 40.86 -9.18 35.33
C VAL A 371 42.21 -8.98 34.63
N VAL A 372 43.22 -9.74 35.06
CA VAL A 372 44.52 -9.88 34.39
C VAL A 372 44.37 -10.89 33.23
N LEU A 373 44.69 -10.47 32.01
CA LEU A 373 44.68 -11.35 30.84
C LEU A 373 46.05 -12.02 30.67
N GLU A 374 46.09 -13.36 30.67
CA GLU A 374 47.17 -14.15 30.07
C GLU A 374 46.70 -14.81 28.75
N PRO A 375 47.59 -15.02 27.76
CA PRO A 375 47.23 -15.61 26.47
C PRO A 375 47.53 -17.12 26.43
N ASP A 376 46.64 -17.89 25.78
CA ASP A 376 46.86 -19.15 25.04
C ASP A 376 45.47 -19.83 24.87
N GLU A 377 45.12 -20.64 23.88
CA GLU A 377 45.81 -21.21 22.73
C GLU A 377 44.73 -21.67 21.71
N PHE A 378 45.19 -21.97 20.50
CA PHE A 378 44.45 -22.53 19.36
C PHE A 378 43.69 -23.83 19.65
N ALA A 379 42.47 -23.95 19.10
CA ALA A 379 41.90 -25.23 18.66
C ALA A 379 40.92 -25.06 17.47
N LEU A 380 41.16 -25.83 16.41
CA LEU A 380 40.25 -26.17 15.30
C LEU A 380 39.86 -27.66 15.44
N PRO A 381 38.90 -28.26 14.68
CA PRO A 381 37.90 -27.73 13.74
C PRO A 381 36.48 -28.34 13.96
N THR A 382 35.50 -28.03 13.10
CA THR A 382 34.71 -29.06 12.37
C THR A 382 33.86 -28.45 11.24
N ASN A 383 33.88 -29.13 10.10
CA ASN A 383 33.08 -28.90 8.90
C ASN A 383 31.57 -28.99 9.18
N THR A 384 30.80 -28.00 8.72
CA THR A 384 29.36 -28.19 8.48
C THR A 384 28.88 -27.37 7.28
N VAL A 385 28.53 -28.11 6.23
CA VAL A 385 27.49 -27.88 5.20
C VAL A 385 27.61 -26.62 4.32
N VAL A 386 28.00 -26.87 3.07
CA VAL A 386 27.59 -26.06 1.91
C VAL A 386 26.08 -26.21 1.76
N SER A 387 25.35 -25.17 2.15
CA SER A 387 23.95 -24.96 1.74
C SER A 387 23.96 -24.06 0.52
N SER A 388 23.36 -24.53 -0.57
CA SER A 388 23.03 -23.69 -1.73
C SER A 388 22.02 -22.64 -1.29
N ALA A 389 22.50 -21.41 -1.04
CA ALA A 389 21.64 -20.28 -0.74
C ALA A 389 20.73 -19.95 -1.94
N PRO A 390 19.43 -19.72 -1.74
CA PRO A 390 18.62 -19.01 -2.71
C PRO A 390 19.11 -17.56 -2.79
N VAL A 391 19.43 -17.09 -4.00
CA VAL A 391 19.91 -15.73 -4.27
C VAL A 391 18.72 -14.77 -4.13
N ASN A 392 18.55 -14.13 -2.97
CA ASN A 392 17.51 -13.12 -2.72
C ASN A 392 17.86 -12.18 -1.54
N GLN A 393 19.14 -11.88 -1.32
CA GLN A 393 19.56 -10.84 -0.38
C GLN A 393 20.51 -9.87 -1.07
N CYS A 394 20.27 -8.57 -0.87
CA CYS A 394 21.15 -7.51 -1.34
C CYS A 394 22.52 -7.69 -0.66
N ASN A 395 23.50 -8.12 -1.44
CA ASN A 395 24.85 -8.32 -0.95
C ASN A 395 25.54 -6.96 -0.70
N THR A 396 26.60 -6.96 0.10
CA THR A 396 27.38 -5.76 0.43
C THR A 396 28.45 -5.40 -0.63
N SER A 397 28.31 -5.90 -1.87
CA SER A 397 29.21 -5.58 -2.98
C SER A 397 28.91 -4.19 -3.55
N ASN A 398 29.90 -3.51 -4.12
CA ASN A 398 29.67 -2.28 -4.89
C ASN A 398 28.95 -2.55 -6.22
N LYS A 399 28.97 -3.79 -6.72
CA LYS A 399 28.30 -4.19 -7.96
C LYS A 399 27.27 -5.26 -7.69
N LEU A 400 26.04 -5.02 -8.15
CA LEU A 400 24.98 -6.02 -8.11
C LEU A 400 25.23 -7.11 -9.16
N ILE A 401 24.97 -8.36 -8.79
CA ILE A 401 24.93 -9.53 -9.68
C ILE A 401 23.67 -10.31 -9.30
N GLY A 402 22.77 -10.51 -10.26
CA GLY A 402 21.47 -11.12 -10.07
C GLY A 402 20.39 -10.14 -9.62
N VAL A 403 19.55 -10.56 -8.69
CA VAL A 403 18.38 -9.80 -8.24
C VAL A 403 18.59 -9.36 -6.79
N CYS A 404 18.36 -8.08 -6.53
CA CYS A 404 18.29 -7.51 -5.18
C CYS A 404 16.90 -6.89 -4.95
N HIS A 405 16.29 -7.34 -3.87
CA HIS A 405 15.07 -6.79 -3.30
C HIS A 405 15.46 -6.12 -1.98
N ALA A 406 15.73 -4.81 -2.03
CA ALA A 406 16.12 -4.07 -0.83
C ALA A 406 14.95 -4.01 0.17
N HIS A 407 15.28 -3.96 1.46
CA HIS A 407 14.30 -3.76 2.50
C HIS A 407 13.70 -2.34 2.42
N ALA A 408 12.46 -2.17 2.90
CA ALA A 408 11.82 -0.86 2.90
C ALA A 408 12.64 0.14 3.73
N GLY A 409 13.03 1.27 3.13
CA GLY A 409 13.87 2.26 3.78
C GLY A 409 15.37 1.94 3.76
N GLU A 410 15.78 0.82 3.19
CA GLU A 410 17.19 0.46 3.06
C GLU A 410 17.86 1.37 2.03
N THR A 411 18.94 2.03 2.47
CA THR A 411 19.82 2.76 1.55
C THR A 411 20.70 1.77 0.83
N ILE A 412 20.57 1.71 -0.50
CA ILE A 412 21.40 0.84 -1.33
C ILE A 412 22.82 1.39 -1.36
N SER A 413 23.80 0.50 -1.56
CA SER A 413 25.22 0.83 -1.65
C SER A 413 25.85 0.50 -3.01
N TYR A 414 25.04 0.07 -3.99
CA TYR A 414 25.52 -0.34 -5.31
C TYR A 414 25.86 0.85 -6.19
N GLU A 415 27.06 0.85 -6.74
CA GLU A 415 27.53 1.82 -7.72
C GLU A 415 27.22 1.36 -9.16
N GLU A 416 27.10 0.04 -9.38
CA GLU A 416 26.85 -0.56 -10.70
C GLU A 416 25.80 -1.70 -10.67
N ILE A 417 24.91 -1.72 -11.68
CA ILE A 417 23.99 -2.82 -11.99
C ILE A 417 24.24 -3.30 -13.43
N GLY A 418 24.44 -4.61 -13.64
CA GLY A 418 24.65 -5.20 -14.96
C GLY A 418 23.35 -5.36 -15.77
N GLU A 419 23.48 -5.71 -17.06
CA GLU A 419 22.39 -5.75 -18.05
C GLU A 419 21.25 -6.72 -17.69
N GLU A 420 21.56 -7.84 -17.05
CA GLU A 420 20.58 -8.88 -16.65
C GLU A 420 20.21 -8.79 -15.16
N ASP A 421 20.71 -7.77 -14.47
CA ASP A 421 20.55 -7.61 -13.03
C ASP A 421 19.36 -6.69 -12.72
N SER A 422 18.73 -6.90 -11.57
CA SER A 422 17.55 -6.15 -11.16
C SER A 422 17.62 -5.71 -9.71
N LEU A 423 17.41 -4.41 -9.50
CA LEU A 423 17.26 -3.79 -8.19
C LEU A 423 15.80 -3.37 -7.98
N SER A 424 15.30 -3.58 -6.77
CA SER A 424 13.98 -3.07 -6.38
C SER A 424 13.92 -2.56 -4.93
N LYS A 425 12.98 -1.64 -4.64
CA LYS A 425 12.56 -1.18 -3.30
C LYS A 425 13.56 -0.36 -2.47
N GLY A 426 14.76 -0.12 -2.99
CA GLY A 426 15.81 0.62 -2.27
C GLY A 426 15.67 2.14 -2.26
N ILE A 427 16.37 2.78 -1.33
CA ILE A 427 16.66 4.22 -1.33
C ILE A 427 18.03 4.46 -1.98
N LEU A 428 18.06 5.17 -3.10
CA LEU A 428 19.29 5.63 -3.73
C LEU A 428 19.66 7.02 -3.19
N ASP A 429 20.65 7.09 -2.28
CA ASP A 429 21.20 8.34 -1.72
C ASP A 429 22.59 8.71 -2.29
N HIS A 430 22.98 8.09 -3.41
CA HIS A 430 24.26 8.32 -4.07
C HIS A 430 24.18 8.05 -5.59
N PRO A 431 25.28 8.24 -6.36
CA PRO A 431 25.30 7.87 -7.78
C PRO A 431 25.28 6.35 -8.01
N LEU A 432 24.47 5.90 -8.96
CA LEU A 432 24.32 4.52 -9.42
C LEU A 432 24.24 4.49 -10.96
N THR A 433 25.13 3.71 -11.58
CA THR A 433 25.06 3.42 -13.02
C THR A 433 24.40 2.07 -13.25
N SER A 434 23.31 2.03 -13.99
CA SER A 434 22.59 0.80 -14.31
C SER A 434 22.63 0.50 -15.80
N GLN A 435 22.80 -0.78 -16.13
CA GLN A 435 22.48 -1.36 -17.44
C GLN A 435 21.23 -2.24 -17.37
N GLY A 436 20.81 -2.63 -16.17
CA GLY A 436 19.66 -3.50 -15.91
C GLY A 436 18.44 -2.76 -15.41
N LEU A 437 17.60 -3.46 -14.64
CA LEU A 437 16.31 -2.95 -14.18
C LEU A 437 16.40 -2.33 -12.78
N VAL A 438 15.91 -1.10 -12.63
CA VAL A 438 15.69 -0.44 -11.34
C VAL A 438 14.20 -0.17 -11.18
N SER A 439 13.60 -0.62 -10.07
CA SER A 439 12.14 -0.56 -9.90
C SER A 439 11.71 -0.24 -8.48
N ASN A 440 10.58 0.46 -8.34
CA ASN A 440 10.02 0.82 -7.03
C ASN A 440 11.04 1.49 -6.09
N THR A 441 11.92 2.33 -6.64
CA THR A 441 13.05 2.94 -5.91
C THR A 441 12.71 4.38 -5.53
N THR A 442 13.19 4.80 -4.35
CA THR A 442 13.19 6.21 -3.97
C THR A 442 14.58 6.78 -4.24
N ILE A 443 14.66 7.82 -5.07
CA ILE A 443 15.90 8.53 -5.38
C ILE A 443 15.86 9.82 -4.57
N THR A 444 16.75 9.95 -3.58
CA THR A 444 16.81 11.15 -2.74
C THR A 444 17.40 12.33 -3.50
N GLU A 445 17.45 13.51 -2.89
CA GLU A 445 18.14 14.69 -3.44
C GLU A 445 19.63 14.45 -3.82
N LYS A 446 20.29 13.45 -3.21
CA LYS A 446 21.68 13.07 -3.51
C LYS A 446 21.77 11.90 -4.49
N GLY A 447 20.65 11.21 -4.72
CA GLY A 447 20.57 10.09 -5.62
C GLY A 447 20.77 10.53 -7.07
N HIS A 448 21.58 9.76 -7.81
CA HIS A 448 21.76 9.93 -9.24
C HIS A 448 21.71 8.58 -9.93
N LEU A 449 20.59 8.27 -10.58
CA LEU A 449 20.45 7.06 -11.38
C LEU A 449 20.80 7.38 -12.84
N LYS A 450 21.77 6.65 -13.39
CA LYS A 450 22.17 6.80 -14.80
C LYS A 450 22.07 5.47 -15.55
N GLY A 451 21.36 5.44 -16.67
CA GLY A 451 21.28 4.27 -17.54
C GLY A 451 20.22 3.23 -17.12
N GLY A 452 20.02 2.24 -18.00
CA GLY A 452 19.19 1.08 -17.73
C GLY A 452 17.69 1.35 -17.86
N GLN A 453 16.88 0.46 -17.28
CA GLN A 453 15.43 0.54 -17.30
C GLN A 453 14.88 0.97 -15.94
N VAL A 454 13.91 1.89 -15.95
CA VAL A 454 13.18 2.31 -14.76
C VAL A 454 11.75 1.80 -14.82
N SER A 455 11.33 1.04 -13.80
CA SER A 455 10.00 0.41 -13.74
C SER A 455 9.27 0.64 -12.40
N GLY A 456 8.03 0.18 -12.30
CA GLY A 456 7.21 0.30 -11.11
C GLY A 456 6.82 1.74 -10.76
N TYR A 457 6.81 2.07 -9.46
CA TYR A 457 6.53 3.40 -8.91
C TYR A 457 7.82 4.02 -8.37
N THR A 458 8.40 4.94 -9.11
CA THR A 458 9.66 5.57 -8.71
C THR A 458 9.39 6.98 -8.18
N GLN A 459 9.84 7.24 -6.95
CA GLN A 459 9.82 8.55 -6.34
C GLN A 459 11.19 9.20 -6.59
N ASN A 460 11.22 10.35 -7.27
CA ASN A 460 12.46 11.02 -7.66
C ASN A 460 12.54 12.40 -7.00
N GLU A 461 13.48 12.58 -6.08
CA GLU A 461 13.87 13.89 -5.54
C GLU A 461 15.26 14.32 -6.05
N GLY A 462 16.02 13.40 -6.66
CA GLY A 462 17.35 13.61 -7.21
C GLY A 462 17.39 13.69 -8.73
N LEU A 463 18.36 13.00 -9.33
CA LEU A 463 18.63 13.01 -10.76
C LEU A 463 18.43 11.62 -11.38
N ILE A 464 17.65 11.55 -12.46
CA ILE A 464 17.59 10.38 -13.35
C ILE A 464 18.11 10.80 -14.73
N GLU A 465 19.04 10.03 -15.29
CA GLU A 465 19.74 10.36 -16.53
C GLU A 465 19.83 9.16 -17.48
N ASP A 466 19.61 9.37 -18.78
CA ASP A 466 19.84 8.37 -19.83
C ASP A 466 19.09 7.03 -19.65
N VAL A 467 17.80 7.05 -19.29
CA VAL A 467 17.03 5.83 -18.95
C VAL A 467 15.90 5.50 -19.94
N GLU A 468 15.56 4.21 -20.04
CA GLU A 468 14.29 3.75 -20.63
C GLU A 468 13.23 3.52 -19.53
N PHE A 469 12.20 4.34 -19.49
CA PHE A 469 11.07 4.19 -18.57
C PHE A 469 10.07 3.16 -19.11
N VAL A 470 9.91 2.05 -18.39
CA VAL A 470 8.99 0.94 -18.71
C VAL A 470 7.92 0.73 -17.63
N GLY A 471 7.92 1.57 -16.59
CA GLY A 471 7.10 1.42 -15.38
C GLY A 471 5.71 2.05 -15.41
N ALA A 472 5.11 2.15 -14.22
CA ALA A 472 3.79 2.73 -13.99
C ALA A 472 3.87 4.24 -13.70
N SER A 473 4.80 4.67 -12.86
CA SER A 473 5.04 6.10 -12.64
C SER A 473 6.47 6.47 -12.25
N ILE A 474 6.87 7.68 -12.66
CA ILE A 474 7.95 8.43 -12.03
C ILE A 474 7.34 9.76 -11.56
N THR A 475 7.44 10.06 -10.27
CA THR A 475 6.94 11.31 -9.68
C THR A 475 8.09 12.13 -9.12
N GLY A 476 8.13 13.43 -9.42
CA GLY A 476 9.22 14.32 -9.00
C GLY A 476 8.92 15.23 -7.78
N LYS A 477 7.85 14.95 -7.02
CA LYS A 477 7.44 15.75 -5.85
C LYS A 477 8.04 15.24 -4.55
N ASN A 478 8.59 16.12 -3.72
CA ASN A 478 8.95 15.73 -2.35
C ASN A 478 7.72 15.56 -1.44
N ALA A 479 7.95 15.14 -0.19
CA ALA A 479 6.90 15.00 0.82
C ALA A 479 6.12 16.30 1.12
N ALA A 480 6.71 17.47 0.82
CA ALA A 480 6.05 18.78 0.94
C ALA A 480 5.20 19.15 -0.31
N GLY A 481 5.21 18.31 -1.35
CA GLY A 481 4.49 18.52 -2.61
C GLY A 481 5.22 19.42 -3.61
N GLU A 482 6.48 19.77 -3.35
CA GLU A 482 7.30 20.60 -4.24
C GLU A 482 7.94 19.77 -5.34
N VAL A 483 7.92 20.28 -6.58
CA VAL A 483 8.55 19.62 -7.74
C VAL A 483 10.07 19.83 -7.68
N VAL A 484 10.82 18.79 -7.34
CA VAL A 484 12.28 18.82 -7.13
C VAL A 484 13.04 17.80 -7.98
N GLY A 485 12.43 16.64 -8.27
CA GLY A 485 13.05 15.58 -9.07
C GLY A 485 13.38 16.02 -10.48
N THR A 486 14.60 15.73 -10.93
CA THR A 486 15.12 16.17 -12.22
C THR A 486 15.41 15.01 -13.16
N LEU A 487 15.05 15.17 -14.44
CA LEU A 487 15.44 14.27 -15.53
C LEU A 487 16.46 14.93 -16.46
N SER A 488 17.48 14.18 -16.87
CA SER A 488 18.56 14.65 -17.74
C SER A 488 18.89 13.65 -18.86
N GLY A 489 19.58 14.12 -19.89
CA GLY A 489 20.02 13.27 -21.00
C GLY A 489 18.85 12.80 -21.87
N GLU A 490 18.94 11.57 -22.38
CA GLU A 490 17.88 10.95 -23.19
C GLU A 490 16.96 10.08 -22.33
N ILE A 491 15.68 10.43 -22.28
CA ILE A 491 14.65 9.68 -21.54
C ILE A 491 13.69 9.04 -22.55
N ILE A 492 13.69 7.72 -22.62
CA ILE A 492 12.81 6.97 -23.52
C ILE A 492 11.58 6.51 -22.74
N LEU A 493 10.38 6.95 -23.13
CA LEU A 493 9.13 6.41 -22.57
C LEU A 493 8.73 5.17 -23.36
N ALA A 494 8.80 3.99 -22.76
CA ALA A 494 8.49 2.71 -23.38
C ALA A 494 7.53 1.84 -22.55
N SER A 495 6.75 2.48 -21.66
CA SER A 495 5.80 1.78 -20.80
C SER A 495 4.72 1.05 -21.59
N GLN A 496 4.43 -0.19 -21.17
CA GLN A 496 3.34 -1.00 -21.72
C GLN A 496 2.09 -1.00 -20.83
N VAL A 497 2.14 -0.32 -19.69
CA VAL A 497 1.10 -0.30 -18.65
C VAL A 497 0.48 1.09 -18.47
N ASP A 498 0.45 1.87 -19.54
CA ASP A 498 0.04 3.28 -19.49
C ASP A 498 0.88 4.08 -18.47
N GLY A 499 2.20 3.88 -18.44
CA GLY A 499 3.06 4.61 -17.51
C GLY A 499 2.98 6.14 -17.68
N VAL A 500 3.17 6.87 -16.59
CA VAL A 500 3.21 8.33 -16.59
C VAL A 500 4.45 8.86 -15.86
N ILE A 501 5.16 9.80 -16.47
CA ILE A 501 6.14 10.62 -15.76
C ILE A 501 5.45 11.94 -15.42
N GLU A 502 5.36 12.29 -14.14
CA GLU A 502 4.64 13.48 -13.71
C GLU A 502 5.35 14.30 -12.64
N ASP A 503 5.06 15.60 -12.65
CA ASP A 503 5.59 16.56 -11.68
C ASP A 503 7.13 16.56 -11.61
N ILE A 504 7.79 16.83 -12.74
CA ILE A 504 9.25 16.75 -12.89
C ILE A 504 9.89 18.05 -13.37
N ARG A 505 11.19 18.18 -13.09
CA ARG A 505 12.09 19.15 -13.73
C ARG A 505 12.89 18.50 -14.85
N LEU A 506 13.22 19.27 -15.89
CA LEU A 506 14.06 18.83 -16.99
C LEU A 506 15.34 19.67 -17.01
N ALA A 507 16.48 18.99 -16.92
CA ALA A 507 17.80 19.60 -17.03
C ALA A 507 18.02 20.24 -18.42
N PRO A 508 19.07 21.08 -18.56
CA PRO A 508 19.43 21.68 -19.84
C PRO A 508 19.59 20.66 -20.98
N ASN A 509 18.87 20.86 -22.08
CA ASN A 509 18.87 20.00 -23.28
C ASN A 509 18.40 18.55 -23.05
N THR A 510 17.66 18.24 -21.98
CA THR A 510 17.03 16.91 -21.84
C THR A 510 16.15 16.60 -23.05
N GLU A 511 16.22 15.38 -23.57
CA GLU A 511 15.33 14.90 -24.62
C GLU A 511 14.41 13.82 -24.06
N ILE A 512 13.10 14.06 -24.15
CA ILE A 512 12.08 13.07 -23.80
C ILE A 512 11.45 12.52 -25.07
N VAL A 513 11.60 11.22 -25.26
CA VAL A 513 11.21 10.53 -26.48
C VAL A 513 10.26 9.38 -26.16
N GLY A 514 9.02 9.45 -26.65
CA GLY A 514 8.13 8.29 -26.65
C GLY A 514 8.66 7.19 -27.56
N SER A 515 8.58 5.93 -27.14
CA SER A 515 9.15 4.76 -27.82
C SER A 515 8.63 4.58 -29.24
N GLY A 516 7.39 5.04 -29.51
CA GLY A 516 6.72 4.84 -30.78
C GLY A 516 6.44 3.37 -31.11
N LYS A 517 6.52 2.48 -30.11
CA LYS A 517 6.12 1.07 -30.25
C LYS A 517 4.63 1.00 -30.60
N PRO A 518 4.19 0.09 -31.50
CA PRO A 518 2.80 0.00 -31.93
C PRO A 518 1.86 -0.32 -30.75
N LYS A 519 0.59 0.08 -30.91
CA LYS A 519 -0.50 -0.14 -29.95
C LYS A 519 -0.69 -1.66 -29.73
N VAL A 520 -0.75 -2.10 -28.47
CA VAL A 520 -1.07 -3.48 -28.08
C VAL A 520 -2.24 -3.44 -27.08
N GLY A 521 -3.42 -3.92 -27.45
CA GLY A 521 -4.61 -3.87 -26.57
C GLY A 521 -5.38 -2.54 -26.59
N SER A 522 -6.19 -2.28 -25.56
CA SER A 522 -7.17 -1.16 -25.47
C SER A 522 -6.57 0.21 -25.10
N HIS A 523 -5.29 0.24 -24.73
CA HIS A 523 -4.58 1.44 -24.29
C HIS A 523 -4.36 2.45 -25.44
N THR A 524 -4.85 3.68 -25.25
CA THR A 524 -4.88 4.69 -26.32
C THR A 524 -3.62 5.55 -26.40
N ASN A 525 -2.86 5.73 -25.31
CA ASN A 525 -1.67 6.60 -25.21
C ASN A 525 -0.59 6.00 -24.26
N ARG A 526 0.55 5.52 -24.80
CA ARG A 526 1.55 4.72 -24.04
C ARG A 526 2.70 5.51 -23.41
N ASP A 527 2.97 6.72 -23.91
CA ASP A 527 4.19 7.47 -23.60
C ASP A 527 3.78 8.81 -22.95
N ARG A 528 3.32 8.76 -21.69
CA ARG A 528 2.58 9.88 -21.07
C ARG A 528 3.44 10.74 -20.15
N LEU A 529 3.24 12.06 -20.27
CA LEU A 529 3.73 13.06 -19.32
C LEU A 529 2.54 13.75 -18.64
N GLY A 530 2.64 14.08 -17.35
CA GLY A 530 1.55 14.68 -16.58
C GLY A 530 2.01 15.70 -15.54
N GLY A 531 1.04 16.38 -14.93
CA GLY A 531 1.31 17.32 -13.82
C GLY A 531 2.13 18.52 -14.26
N MET A 532 3.08 18.94 -13.42
CA MET A 532 4.00 20.04 -13.69
C MET A 532 5.27 19.56 -14.40
N ILE A 533 5.53 20.07 -15.61
CA ILE A 533 6.70 19.75 -16.42
C ILE A 533 7.51 21.02 -16.61
N ILE A 534 8.68 21.10 -15.96
CA ILE A 534 9.43 22.35 -15.84
C ILE A 534 10.82 22.19 -16.45
N GLY A 535 11.03 22.72 -17.66
CA GLY A 535 12.34 22.75 -18.30
C GLY A 535 13.22 23.95 -17.94
N ASP A 536 14.44 23.92 -18.45
CA ASP A 536 15.40 25.02 -18.34
C ASP A 536 15.08 26.16 -19.33
N ILE A 537 15.13 27.41 -18.86
CA ILE A 537 14.75 28.59 -19.66
C ILE A 537 15.78 28.94 -20.75
N GLU A 538 17.06 28.69 -20.51
CA GLU A 538 18.14 29.03 -21.46
C GLU A 538 18.42 27.90 -22.44
N LYS A 539 18.23 26.66 -21.99
CA LYS A 539 18.45 25.43 -22.77
C LYS A 539 17.23 24.51 -22.66
N PRO A 540 16.12 24.86 -23.32
CA PRO A 540 14.86 24.13 -23.23
C PRO A 540 15.02 22.65 -23.55
N ALA A 541 14.31 21.81 -22.80
CA ALA A 541 14.21 20.38 -23.07
C ALA A 541 13.36 20.10 -24.31
N ILE A 542 13.62 19.01 -25.01
CA ILE A 542 12.92 18.61 -26.23
C ILE A 542 11.93 17.49 -25.93
N LEU A 543 10.67 17.66 -26.33
CA LEU A 543 9.63 16.62 -26.21
C LEU A 543 9.26 16.07 -27.60
N LYS A 544 9.28 14.75 -27.76
CA LYS A 544 9.04 14.04 -29.02
C LYS A 544 8.24 12.74 -28.81
N ARG A 545 7.24 12.48 -29.65
CA ARG A 545 6.42 11.24 -29.65
C ARG A 545 5.71 10.93 -28.33
N VAL A 546 5.43 11.93 -27.50
CA VAL A 546 4.77 11.77 -26.19
C VAL A 546 3.31 12.24 -26.19
N HIS A 547 2.56 11.84 -25.17
CA HIS A 547 1.23 12.36 -24.85
C HIS A 547 1.26 13.18 -23.56
N ILE A 548 0.93 14.47 -23.65
CA ILE A 548 0.80 15.35 -22.48
C ILE A 548 -0.63 15.21 -21.95
N LYS A 549 -0.79 14.74 -20.70
CA LYS A 549 -2.08 14.50 -20.03
C LYS A 549 -2.89 15.79 -19.88
N THR A 550 -4.20 15.63 -19.74
CA THR A 550 -5.13 16.73 -19.43
C THR A 550 -4.71 17.49 -18.17
N LYS A 551 -5.00 18.79 -18.11
CA LYS A 551 -4.70 19.70 -16.97
C LYS A 551 -3.21 19.81 -16.58
N SER A 552 -2.29 19.36 -17.44
CA SER A 552 -0.85 19.49 -17.18
C SER A 552 -0.38 20.94 -17.34
N VAL A 553 0.69 21.31 -16.65
CA VAL A 553 1.36 22.60 -16.78
C VAL A 553 2.76 22.36 -17.34
N VAL A 554 3.04 22.90 -18.51
CA VAL A 554 4.29 22.66 -19.24
C VAL A 554 5.03 23.97 -19.45
N SER A 555 6.30 24.02 -19.05
CA SER A 555 7.10 25.23 -19.15
C SER A 555 8.52 25.01 -19.65
N ASN A 556 9.05 25.96 -20.43
CA ASN A 556 10.44 25.99 -20.90
C ASN A 556 10.85 24.73 -21.69
N VAL A 557 10.03 24.31 -22.66
CA VAL A 557 10.34 23.14 -23.51
C VAL A 557 10.12 23.44 -24.99
N ILE A 558 10.73 22.64 -25.84
CA ILE A 558 10.54 22.60 -27.29
C ILE A 558 9.74 21.33 -27.63
N ILE A 559 8.53 21.49 -28.14
CA ILE A 559 7.68 20.40 -28.61
C ILE A 559 7.93 20.16 -30.10
N THR A 560 8.30 18.94 -30.44
CA THR A 560 8.65 18.54 -31.80
C THR A 560 7.64 17.53 -32.37
N GLU A 561 8.10 16.39 -32.89
CA GLU A 561 7.33 15.46 -33.72
C GLU A 561 6.33 14.63 -32.90
N ASN A 562 5.11 14.46 -33.43
CA ASN A 562 4.10 13.51 -32.94
C ASN A 562 3.78 13.62 -31.44
N VAL A 563 3.85 14.82 -30.88
CA VAL A 563 3.37 15.10 -29.52
C VAL A 563 1.87 15.35 -29.56
N THR A 564 1.13 14.64 -28.71
CA THR A 564 -0.31 14.83 -28.52
C THR A 564 -0.57 15.55 -27.20
N ILE A 565 -1.59 16.41 -27.17
CA ILE A 565 -1.87 17.32 -26.05
C ILE A 565 -3.30 17.05 -25.57
N GLY A 566 -3.45 16.79 -24.28
CA GLY A 566 -4.75 16.67 -23.61
C GLY A 566 -5.48 18.00 -23.45
N GLU A 567 -6.72 17.93 -23.01
CA GLU A 567 -7.56 19.08 -22.67
C GLU A 567 -6.99 19.88 -21.49
N ASP A 568 -7.19 21.20 -21.48
CA ASP A 568 -6.80 22.12 -20.40
C ASP A 568 -5.30 22.14 -20.04
N VAL A 569 -4.41 21.83 -20.99
CA VAL A 569 -2.96 21.96 -20.78
C VAL A 569 -2.53 23.43 -20.83
N THR A 570 -1.81 23.87 -19.79
CA THR A 570 -1.25 25.22 -19.70
C THR A 570 0.20 25.24 -20.16
N PHE A 571 0.56 26.21 -21.02
CA PHE A 571 1.92 26.35 -21.56
C PHE A 571 2.55 27.70 -21.16
N THR A 572 3.80 27.67 -20.69
CA THR A 572 4.60 28.86 -20.38
C THR A 572 5.98 28.77 -21.04
N ASN A 573 6.32 29.70 -21.93
CA ASN A 573 7.61 29.67 -22.65
C ASN A 573 7.88 28.32 -23.37
N VAL A 574 6.93 27.89 -24.20
CA VAL A 574 7.02 26.63 -24.96
C VAL A 574 7.09 26.92 -26.45
N GLU A 575 8.08 26.33 -27.13
CA GLU A 575 8.25 26.45 -28.57
C GLU A 575 7.70 25.20 -29.29
N PHE A 576 6.97 25.38 -30.40
CA PHE A 576 6.43 24.27 -31.19
C PHE A 576 7.13 24.20 -32.56
N ARG A 577 7.89 23.13 -32.83
CA ARG A 577 8.72 22.96 -34.04
C ARG A 577 8.22 21.92 -35.06
N SER A 578 6.95 21.47 -34.98
CA SER A 578 6.38 20.50 -35.97
C SER A 578 4.92 20.79 -36.35
N LYS A 579 4.37 20.03 -37.33
CA LYS A 579 2.91 19.95 -37.58
C LYS A 579 2.25 19.21 -36.41
N VAL A 580 2.00 19.92 -35.31
CA VAL A 580 1.20 19.45 -34.18
C VAL A 580 -0.20 19.07 -34.70
N VAL A 581 -0.64 17.83 -34.47
CA VAL A 581 -2.03 17.42 -34.75
C VAL A 581 -2.91 18.05 -33.67
N ARG A 582 -3.32 19.31 -33.86
CA ARG A 582 -4.32 19.96 -33.00
C ARG A 582 -5.68 19.28 -33.20
N LYS A 583 -6.20 18.62 -32.16
CA LYS A 583 -7.60 18.81 -31.76
C LYS A 583 -7.57 19.77 -30.57
N VAL A 584 -7.51 21.06 -30.85
CA VAL A 584 -7.79 22.09 -29.84
C VAL A 584 -9.22 22.50 -30.10
N THR A 585 -10.13 22.10 -29.22
CA THR A 585 -11.43 22.75 -29.12
C THR A 585 -11.20 24.01 -28.30
N LEU A 586 -11.43 25.17 -28.92
CA LEU A 586 -11.43 26.48 -28.26
C LEU A 586 -12.65 26.63 -27.35
#